data_AF-A0A941KB46-F1
#
_entry.id   AF-A0A941KB46-F1
#
_cell.length_a   1.000
_cell.length_b   1.000
_cell.length_c   1.000
_cell.angle_alpha   90.00
_cell.angle_beta   90.00
_cell.angle_gamma   90.00
#
_symmetry.space_group_name_H-M   'P 1'
#
loop_
_entity.id
_entity.type
_entity.pdbx_description
1 polymer ?
#
loop_
_entity_poly.entity_id
_entity_poly.type
_entity_poly.pdbx_seq_one_letter_code
_entity_poly.pdbx_strand_id
1 'polypeptide(L)'
;MSVRREHHRYSQKVTRTKRWKVLRAEILERDRYRCRSCGCGGRLEVDHVKPVRTHPELSYDPENLQALCPSCHTRKTRIECGHPPPREDRQDWRQAVEAMSSHGKTSITKKDIKDA
;
A
#
# COMPACT_ATOMS: atom_id res chain seq x y z
N MET A 1 -8.44 20.43 -27.68
CA MET A 1 -7.07 20.76 -27.24
C MET A 1 -6.75 19.97 -25.98
N SER A 2 -5.79 19.05 -26.05
CA SER A 2 -5.41 18.20 -24.92
C SER A 2 -4.76 19.05 -23.84
N VAL A 3 -5.50 19.35 -22.76
CA VAL A 3 -4.92 19.96 -21.55
C VAL A 3 -3.98 18.93 -20.96
N ARG A 4 -2.69 19.00 -21.31
CA ARG A 4 -1.63 18.31 -20.57
C ARG A 4 -1.66 18.91 -19.17
N ARG A 5 -2.40 18.28 -18.25
CA ARG A 5 -2.42 18.70 -16.86
C ARG A 5 -0.98 18.65 -16.36
N GLU A 6 -0.50 19.78 -15.88
CA GLU A 6 0.86 19.91 -15.37
C GLU A 6 1.04 18.94 -14.19
N HIS A 7 1.87 17.91 -14.40
CA HIS A 7 2.06 16.84 -13.42
C HIS A 7 3.18 17.23 -12.46
N HIS A 8 2.88 18.08 -11.48
CA HIS A 8 3.89 18.54 -10.52
C HIS A 8 4.23 17.44 -9.49
N ARG A 9 5.49 16.99 -9.49
CA ARG A 9 5.99 15.95 -8.57
C ARG A 9 6.59 16.57 -7.31
N TYR A 10 5.74 17.01 -6.37
CA TYR A 10 6.16 17.68 -5.14
C TYR A 10 7.22 16.91 -4.33
N SER A 11 7.11 15.57 -4.25
CA SER A 11 8.04 14.73 -3.50
C SER A 11 9.38 14.50 -4.20
N GLN A 12 9.55 14.86 -5.48
CA GLN A 12 10.76 14.56 -6.25
C GLN A 12 12.03 15.16 -5.61
N LYS A 13 11.93 16.36 -5.05
CA LYS A 13 13.08 17.01 -4.37
C LYS A 13 13.52 16.22 -3.13
N VAL A 14 12.57 15.63 -2.41
CA VAL A 14 12.81 14.80 -1.23
C VAL A 14 13.39 13.46 -1.64
N THR A 15 12.74 12.76 -2.57
CA THR A 15 13.07 11.36 -2.89
C THR A 15 14.40 11.17 -3.62
N ARG A 16 14.96 12.24 -4.20
CA ARG A 16 16.28 12.21 -4.87
C ARG A 16 17.47 12.31 -3.91
N THR A 17 17.25 12.69 -2.65
CA THR A 17 18.34 12.94 -1.70
C THR A 17 18.98 11.65 -1.19
N LYS A 18 20.24 11.71 -0.73
CA LYS A 18 20.90 10.59 -0.04
C LYS A 18 20.19 10.24 1.27
N ARG A 19 19.73 11.27 2.00
CA ARG A 19 18.91 11.13 3.22
C ARG A 19 17.70 10.24 2.98
N TRP A 20 16.99 10.45 1.87
CA TRP A 20 15.85 9.62 1.51
C TRP A 20 16.23 8.17 1.23
N LYS A 21 17.38 7.89 0.59
CA LYS A 21 17.79 6.51 0.32
C LYS A 21 18.03 5.71 1.61
N VAL A 22 18.62 6.34 2.62
CA VAL A 22 18.83 5.74 3.94
C VAL A 22 17.50 5.51 4.64
N LEU A 23 16.67 6.56 4.75
CA LEU A 23 15.35 6.47 5.37
C LEU A 23 14.46 5.44 4.69
N ARG A 24 14.51 5.35 3.35
CA ARG A 24 13.77 4.33 2.59
C ARG A 24 14.15 2.91 3.01
N ALA A 25 15.44 2.65 3.25
CA ALA A 25 15.89 1.33 3.70
C ALA A 25 15.35 1.01 5.09
N GLU A 26 15.45 1.96 6.02
CA GLU A 26 14.94 1.86 7.39
C GLU A 26 13.43 1.58 7.44
N ILE A 27 12.63 2.29 6.63
CA ILE A 27 11.18 2.07 6.58
C ILE A 27 10.84 0.69 6.02
N LEU A 28 11.56 0.22 4.99
CA LEU A 28 11.33 -1.12 4.43
C LEU A 28 11.68 -2.22 5.45
N GLU A 29 12.75 -2.04 6.21
CA GLU A 29 13.15 -2.96 7.27
C GLU A 29 12.13 -2.97 8.43
N ARG A 30 11.73 -1.77 8.90
CA ARG A 30 10.67 -1.60 9.92
C ARG A 30 9.38 -2.30 9.51
N ASP A 31 8.97 -2.14 8.26
CA ASP A 31 7.75 -2.74 7.71
C ASP A 31 7.95 -4.20 7.25
N ARG A 32 9.09 -4.82 7.61
CA ARG A 32 9.45 -6.22 7.34
C ARG A 32 9.33 -6.60 5.87
N TYR A 33 9.62 -5.66 4.97
CA TYR A 33 9.46 -5.82 3.53
C TYR A 33 8.05 -6.32 3.14
N ARG A 34 7.01 -5.83 3.83
CA ARG A 34 5.61 -6.08 3.51
C ARG A 34 4.83 -4.79 3.32
N CYS A 35 3.89 -4.84 2.39
CA CYS A 35 2.94 -3.75 2.18
C CYS A 35 2.10 -3.53 3.44
N ARG A 36 2.09 -2.30 3.98
CA ARG A 36 1.29 -1.94 5.17
C ARG A 36 -0.22 -1.96 4.93
N SER A 37 -0.67 -1.88 3.67
CA SER A 37 -2.09 -1.92 3.34
C SER A 37 -2.64 -3.33 3.09
N CYS A 38 -1.86 -4.26 2.53
CA CYS A 38 -2.37 -5.59 2.16
C CYS A 38 -1.47 -6.78 2.56
N GLY A 39 -0.31 -6.53 3.19
CA GLY A 39 0.60 -7.58 3.68
C GLY A 39 1.42 -8.30 2.61
N CYS A 40 1.21 -8.04 1.32
CA CYS A 40 1.99 -8.69 0.27
C CYS A 40 3.46 -8.25 0.31
N GLY A 41 4.36 -9.18 -0.01
CA GLY A 41 5.78 -8.90 -0.21
C GLY A 41 6.09 -8.58 -1.68
N GLY A 42 7.38 -8.51 -2.00
CA GLY A 42 7.88 -8.30 -3.36
C GLY A 42 8.30 -6.85 -3.61
N ARG A 43 7.96 -6.30 -4.79
CA ARG A 43 8.32 -4.92 -5.12
C ARG A 43 7.54 -3.94 -4.23
N LEU A 44 8.27 -3.13 -3.46
CA LEU A 44 7.71 -2.13 -2.57
C LEU A 44 8.28 -0.73 -2.83
N GLU A 45 7.42 0.25 -2.59
CA GLU A 45 7.68 1.68 -2.65
C GLU A 45 7.41 2.28 -1.28
N VAL A 46 8.21 3.28 -0.86
CA VAL A 46 7.97 4.02 0.37
C VAL A 46 7.17 5.26 0.01
N ASP A 47 5.98 5.35 0.55
CA ASP A 47 4.97 6.37 0.28
C ASP A 47 4.74 7.25 1.51
N HIS A 48 4.43 8.53 1.28
CA HIS A 48 4.09 9.49 2.32
C HIS A 48 2.60 9.36 2.68
N VAL A 49 2.28 8.97 3.91
CA VAL A 49 0.88 8.87 4.40
C VAL A 49 0.14 10.18 4.19
N LYS A 50 0.75 11.30 4.62
CA LYS A 50 0.34 12.67 4.30
C LYS A 50 1.23 13.22 3.18
N PRO A 51 0.67 13.59 2.01
CA PRO A 51 1.46 14.02 0.86
C PRO A 51 2.34 15.25 1.12
N VAL A 52 3.54 15.24 0.53
CA VAL A 52 4.50 16.39 0.57
C VAL A 52 3.89 17.69 0.05
N ARG A 53 2.91 17.62 -0.86
CA ARG A 53 2.20 18.81 -1.39
C ARG A 53 1.52 19.63 -0.29
N THR A 54 0.96 18.96 0.71
CA THR A 54 0.18 19.59 1.78
C THR A 54 0.92 19.61 3.12
N HIS A 55 1.87 18.68 3.33
CA HIS A 55 2.63 18.54 4.58
C HIS A 55 4.13 18.40 4.28
N PRO A 56 4.78 19.45 3.73
CA PRO A 56 6.21 19.41 3.41
C PRO A 56 7.10 19.18 4.64
N GLU A 57 6.67 19.60 5.83
CA GLU A 57 7.37 19.41 7.10
C GLU A 57 7.50 17.93 7.51
N LEU A 58 6.55 17.09 7.07
CA LEU A 58 6.54 15.65 7.37
C LEU A 58 7.28 14.81 6.31
N SER A 59 8.04 15.44 5.41
CA SER A 59 8.67 14.76 4.27
C SER A 59 9.69 13.68 4.65
N TYR A 60 10.30 13.81 5.84
CA TYR A 60 11.33 12.90 6.35
C TYR A 60 10.96 12.28 7.70
N ASP A 61 9.70 12.43 8.13
CA ASP A 61 9.21 11.84 9.36
C ASP A 61 8.94 10.34 9.13
N PRO A 62 9.63 9.42 9.85
CA PRO A 62 9.39 7.99 9.71
C PRO A 62 7.94 7.57 9.97
N GLU A 63 7.21 8.27 10.85
CA GLU A 63 5.82 7.96 11.16
C GLU A 63 4.88 8.33 10.01
N ASN A 64 5.26 9.30 9.19
CA ASN A 64 4.54 9.69 7.97
C ASN A 64 4.90 8.82 6.76
N LEU A 65 5.73 7.79 6.91
CA LEU A 65 6.17 6.92 5.82
C LEU A 65 5.66 5.51 5.98
N GLN A 66 5.29 4.88 4.87
CA GLN A 66 4.82 3.49 4.84
C GLN A 66 5.33 2.75 3.60
N ALA A 67 5.66 1.46 3.76
CA ALA A 67 5.92 0.58 2.63
C ALA A 67 4.61 0.13 1.96
N LEU A 68 4.45 0.38 0.67
CA LEU A 68 3.30 -0.03 -0.13
C LEU A 68 3.73 -0.79 -1.39
N CYS A 69 2.92 -1.75 -1.81
CA CYS A 69 3.05 -2.36 -3.13
C CYS A 69 2.47 -1.43 -4.21
N PRO A 70 2.88 -1.58 -5.50
CA PRO A 70 2.43 -0.71 -6.58
C PRO A 70 0.92 -0.57 -6.71
N SER A 71 0.16 -1.65 -6.46
CA SER A 71 -1.30 -1.62 -6.55
C SER A 71 -1.95 -0.81 -5.41
N CYS A 72 -1.43 -0.93 -4.19
CA CYS A 72 -1.92 -0.15 -3.05
C CYS A 72 -1.50 1.31 -3.15
N HIS A 73 -0.25 1.59 -3.56
CA HIS A 73 0.24 2.94 -3.80
C HIS A 73 -0.60 3.65 -4.87
N THR A 74 -0.82 3.00 -6.03
CA THR A 74 -1.67 3.55 -7.11
C THR A 74 -3.10 3.84 -6.63
N ARG A 75 -3.69 2.93 -5.83
CA ARG A 75 -5.03 3.13 -5.26
C ARG A 75 -5.07 4.36 -4.36
N LYS A 76 -4.08 4.55 -3.48
CA LYS A 76 -3.96 5.72 -2.62
C LYS A 76 -3.80 7.00 -3.43
N THR A 77 -2.85 7.05 -4.36
CA THR A 77 -2.63 8.24 -5.22
C THR A 77 -3.89 8.63 -5.98
N ARG A 78 -4.63 7.65 -6.53
CA ARG A 78 -5.90 7.90 -7.23
C ARG A 78 -6.89 8.64 -6.32
N ILE A 79 -7.04 8.22 -5.07
CA ILE A 79 -7.92 8.86 -4.08
C ILE A 79 -7.41 10.27 -3.73
N GLU A 80 -6.11 10.43 -3.51
CA GLU A 80 -5.49 11.74 -3.20
C GLU A 80 -5.60 12.76 -4.34
N CYS A 81 -5.65 12.29 -5.59
CA CYS A 81 -5.93 13.11 -6.76
C CYS A 81 -7.42 13.49 -6.92
N GLY A 82 -8.27 13.09 -5.97
CA GLY A 82 -9.71 13.43 -5.96
C GLY A 82 -10.60 12.48 -6.76
N HIS A 83 -10.08 11.31 -7.18
CA HIS A 83 -10.97 10.29 -7.75
C HIS A 83 -11.74 9.58 -6.64
N PRO A 84 -13.00 9.18 -6.92
CA PRO A 84 -13.79 8.47 -5.93
C PRO A 84 -13.13 7.13 -5.57
N PRO A 85 -13.30 6.68 -4.31
CA PRO A 85 -12.92 5.34 -3.92
C PRO A 85 -13.65 4.31 -4.80
N PRO A 86 -13.17 3.05 -4.85
CA PRO A 86 -13.93 1.98 -5.47
C PRO A 86 -15.37 1.98 -4.93
N ARG A 87 -16.35 1.92 -5.83
CA ARG A 87 -17.78 1.85 -5.47
C ARG A 87 -18.02 0.69 -4.49
N GLU A 88 -18.97 0.90 -3.58
CA GLU A 88 -19.32 -0.02 -2.48
C GLU A 88 -19.77 -1.40 -3.00
N ASP A 89 -20.59 -1.41 -4.06
CA ASP A 89 -21.03 -2.62 -4.78
C ASP A 89 -19.88 -3.59 -5.16
N ARG A 90 -18.72 -3.04 -5.48
CA ARG A 90 -17.53 -3.81 -5.85
C ARG A 90 -16.78 -4.37 -4.64
N GLN A 91 -16.97 -3.78 -3.46
CA GLN A 91 -16.42 -4.25 -2.19
C GLN A 91 -17.23 -5.46 -1.71
N ASP A 92 -18.55 -5.39 -1.82
CA ASP A 92 -19.46 -6.50 -1.48
C ASP A 92 -19.18 -7.73 -2.35
N TRP A 93 -18.98 -7.54 -3.66
CA TRP A 93 -18.60 -8.64 -4.54
C TRP A 93 -17.26 -9.27 -4.16
N ARG A 94 -16.25 -8.46 -3.78
CA ARG A 94 -14.95 -8.98 -3.33
C ARG A 94 -15.08 -9.79 -2.04
N GLN A 95 -15.83 -9.28 -1.07
CA GLN A 95 -16.10 -9.98 0.18
C GLN A 95 -16.86 -11.28 -0.08
N ALA A 96 -17.87 -11.26 -0.96
CA ALA A 96 -18.61 -12.44 -1.36
C ALA A 96 -17.70 -13.49 -2.04
N VAL A 97 -16.81 -13.07 -2.95
CA VAL A 97 -15.84 -13.98 -3.60
C VAL A 97 -14.83 -14.55 -2.59
N GLU A 98 -14.33 -13.75 -1.66
CA GLU A 98 -13.42 -14.19 -0.60
C GLU A 98 -14.11 -15.18 0.35
N ALA A 99 -15.36 -14.90 0.72
CA ALA A 99 -16.21 -15.81 1.50
C ALA A 99 -16.49 -17.12 0.75
N MET A 100 -16.72 -17.09 -0.57
CA MET A 100 -16.89 -18.32 -1.36
C MET A 100 -15.57 -19.14 -1.45
N SER A 101 -14.41 -18.47 -1.51
CA SER A 101 -13.09 -19.12 -1.60
C SER A 101 -12.64 -19.78 -0.29
N SER A 102 -13.13 -19.32 0.87
CA SER A 102 -12.80 -19.90 2.19
C SER A 102 -13.52 -21.22 2.51
N HIS A 103 -14.59 -21.57 1.77
CA HIS A 103 -15.35 -22.82 1.97
C HIS A 103 -14.64 -24.09 1.44
N GLY A 104 -13.37 -24.00 1.01
CA GLY A 104 -12.57 -25.12 0.51
C GLY A 104 -11.31 -25.46 1.31
N LYS A 105 -11.15 -24.94 2.54
CA LYS A 105 -10.01 -25.27 3.41
C LYS A 105 -10.48 -26.03 4.66
N THR A 106 -10.89 -27.28 4.49
CA THR A 106 -10.88 -28.26 5.59
C THR A 106 -9.43 -28.58 5.90
N SER A 107 -8.85 -27.83 6.83
CA SER A 107 -7.58 -28.20 7.46
C SER A 107 -7.82 -29.42 8.33
N ILE A 108 -7.59 -30.62 7.79
CA ILE A 108 -7.43 -31.85 8.60
C ILE A 108 -6.31 -31.57 9.59
N THR A 109 -6.62 -31.64 10.88
CA THR A 109 -5.61 -31.48 11.92
C THR A 109 -5.00 -32.82 12.25
N LYS A 110 -3.73 -32.85 12.68
CA LYS A 110 -3.03 -34.10 13.06
C LYS A 110 -3.74 -34.93 14.15
N LYS A 111 -4.74 -34.36 14.83
CA LYS A 111 -5.54 -35.05 15.84
C LYS A 111 -6.53 -36.05 15.21
N ASP A 112 -6.98 -35.80 13.99
CA ASP A 112 -8.03 -36.58 13.31
C ASP A 112 -7.52 -37.90 12.70
N ILE A 113 -6.20 -38.12 12.68
CA ILE A 113 -5.56 -39.33 12.12
C ILE A 113 -5.31 -40.40 13.20
N LYS A 114 -5.36 -40.05 14.49
CA LYS A 114 -4.92 -40.96 15.57
C LYS A 114 -6.04 -41.87 16.13
N ASP A 115 -7.27 -41.69 15.67
CA ASP A 115 -8.45 -42.47 16.09
C ASP A 115 -9.04 -43.31 14.93
N ALA A 116 -8.24 -43.60 13.90
CA ALA A 116 -8.59 -44.49 12.77
C ALA A 116 -7.76 -45.78 12.79
#